data_AF-A0AB74F2P2-F1
#
_entry.id   AF-A0AB74F2P2-F1
#
_cell.length_a   1.000
_cell.length_b   1.000
_cell.length_c   1.000
_cell.angle_alpha   90.00
_cell.angle_beta   90.00
_cell.angle_gamma   90.00
#
_symmetry.space_group_name_H-M   'P 1'
#
loop_
_entity.id
_entity.type
_entity.pdbx_description
1 polymer ?
#
loop_
_entity_poly.entity_id
_entity_poly.type
_entity_poly.pdbx_seq_one_letter_code
_entity_poly.pdbx_strand_id
1 'polypeptide(L)'
;MDIIDKFLNFEEKYKLIEKEINGFCIWGYIRFNIYKILAGQQSYNSGAGKKKKIWMLVKAIYRYPIKIKEKKILVFNHPRKMKINGCYECIYTDEISKLYKNDTNVFEFLYKGKHFIPSKIDNITFLDYVDIFPVIERLLFGRFHKKTVNQLRSSASYLYDLLKREFQTDIKKDYLEKMIIKRYYWHYYKKKHLKRIVERANPKVILEVVGYETNKMIVNEIAKELKIPTIELQHGVIGRGHIAYNYLEKQKLPYFPDKIFLYSQYWKSCTLFPINADNQVITGFNYIERELKKVTEKVEGAYNILFISQNDDQAKRLSRLAVELYKLFKNKKIECKLFYKLHPLETDTWKNNYPELAKYTKYNDEISVIDNSTIPIYEYFSKCNIQIGITSTAIYEGLAFGLRTYIYKTEMSKIYMSYLIDTKYAVFFTNSVDLFRKIRTINKNKSVNLDFIWEKNSLKNISREIDKYL
;
A
#
# COMPACT_ATOMS: atom_id res chain seq x y z
N MET A 1 11.95 21.34 -9.34
CA MET A 1 10.71 20.53 -9.42
C MET A 1 11.06 19.12 -8.95
N ASP A 2 10.33 18.57 -8.00
CA ASP A 2 10.57 17.19 -7.55
C ASP A 2 10.10 16.18 -8.63
N ILE A 3 10.46 14.90 -8.48
CA ILE A 3 10.15 13.88 -9.48
C ILE A 3 8.65 13.68 -9.68
N ILE A 4 7.83 13.89 -8.64
CA ILE A 4 6.40 13.67 -8.74
C ILE A 4 5.71 14.78 -9.52
N ASP A 5 6.03 16.05 -9.25
CA ASP A 5 5.51 17.16 -10.03
C ASP A 5 5.95 17.05 -11.49
N LYS A 6 7.21 16.67 -11.72
CA LYS A 6 7.73 16.45 -13.08
C LYS A 6 6.95 15.33 -13.79
N PHE A 7 6.64 14.24 -13.09
CA PHE A 7 5.87 13.13 -13.64
C PHE A 7 4.43 13.53 -13.95
N LEU A 8 3.76 14.22 -13.03
CA LEU A 8 2.40 14.71 -13.21
C LEU A 8 2.28 15.70 -14.37
N ASN A 9 3.20 16.66 -14.47
CA ASN A 9 3.25 17.61 -15.59
C ASN A 9 3.54 16.91 -16.93
N PHE A 10 4.35 15.85 -16.91
CA PHE A 10 4.60 15.01 -18.09
C PHE A 10 3.33 14.30 -18.57
N GLU A 11 2.53 13.75 -17.66
CA GLU A 11 1.27 13.09 -18.01
C GLU A 11 0.31 14.06 -18.71
N GLU A 12 0.19 15.27 -18.16
CA GLU A 12 -0.68 16.34 -18.66
C GLU A 12 -0.20 16.86 -20.03
N LYS A 13 1.08 17.24 -20.12
CA LYS A 13 1.71 17.76 -21.35
C LYS A 13 1.47 16.87 -22.57
N TYR A 14 1.45 15.55 -22.38
CA TYR A 14 1.30 14.57 -23.47
C TYR A 14 -0.06 13.88 -23.51
N LYS A 15 -1.03 14.33 -22.69
CA LYS A 15 -2.37 13.77 -22.56
C LYS A 15 -2.36 12.25 -22.45
N LEU A 16 -1.48 11.72 -21.60
CA LEU A 16 -1.23 10.27 -21.57
C LEU A 16 -2.41 9.48 -21.00
N ILE A 17 -3.18 10.10 -20.11
CA ILE A 17 -4.31 9.49 -19.43
C ILE A 17 -5.47 9.19 -20.40
N GLU A 18 -5.66 10.05 -21.40
CA GLU A 18 -6.73 9.94 -22.41
C GLU A 18 -6.47 8.85 -23.47
N LYS A 19 -5.23 8.34 -23.57
CA LYS A 19 -4.85 7.42 -24.64
C LYS A 19 -5.31 5.99 -24.36
N GLU A 20 -6.17 5.47 -25.25
CA GLU A 20 -6.64 4.09 -25.22
C GLU A 20 -6.53 3.37 -26.56
N ILE A 21 -6.51 2.03 -26.51
CA ILE A 21 -6.63 1.15 -27.66
C ILE A 21 -7.63 0.05 -27.34
N ASN A 22 -8.75 0.00 -28.06
CA ASN A 22 -9.83 -0.98 -27.84
C ASN A 22 -10.31 -1.03 -26.38
N GLY A 23 -10.51 0.13 -25.75
CA GLY A 23 -10.90 0.25 -24.34
C GLY A 23 -9.81 -0.11 -23.32
N PHE A 24 -8.55 -0.29 -23.74
CA PHE A 24 -7.41 -0.45 -22.85
C PHE A 24 -6.65 0.88 -22.69
N CYS A 25 -6.81 1.55 -21.55
CA CYS A 25 -6.10 2.78 -21.20
C CYS A 25 -4.63 2.49 -20.88
N ILE A 26 -3.75 2.53 -21.89
CA ILE A 26 -2.37 2.03 -21.80
C ILE A 26 -1.63 2.64 -20.63
N TRP A 27 -1.65 3.97 -20.53
CA TRP A 27 -0.88 4.71 -19.53
C TRP A 27 -1.40 4.43 -18.11
N GLY A 28 -2.73 4.39 -17.91
CA GLY A 28 -3.34 4.05 -16.63
C GLY A 28 -2.80 2.75 -16.03
N TYR A 29 -2.64 1.71 -16.86
CA TYR A 29 -2.16 0.38 -16.42
C TYR A 29 -0.65 0.25 -16.23
N ILE A 30 0.14 1.25 -16.62
CA ILE A 30 1.61 1.22 -16.49
C ILE A 30 2.19 2.38 -15.68
N ARG A 31 1.45 3.48 -15.46
CA ARG A 31 1.96 4.73 -14.87
C ARG A 31 2.65 4.49 -13.53
N PHE A 32 2.06 3.69 -12.65
CA PHE A 32 2.63 3.38 -11.35
C PHE A 32 3.97 2.64 -11.47
N ASN A 33 4.09 1.70 -12.41
CA ASN A 33 5.34 0.99 -12.65
C ASN A 33 6.42 1.90 -13.24
N ILE A 34 6.07 2.76 -14.20
CA ILE A 34 7.00 3.70 -14.80
C ILE A 34 7.52 4.68 -13.74
N TYR A 35 6.64 5.29 -12.96
CA TYR A 35 7.03 6.20 -11.89
C TYR A 35 7.98 5.53 -10.90
N LYS A 36 7.70 4.30 -10.46
CA LYS A 36 8.59 3.57 -9.54
C LYS A 36 9.99 3.35 -10.11
N ILE A 37 10.12 3.13 -11.42
CA ILE A 37 11.43 3.00 -12.07
C ILE A 37 12.13 4.37 -12.10
N LEU A 38 11.43 5.42 -12.53
CA LEU A 38 11.99 6.77 -12.62
C LEU A 38 12.37 7.35 -11.25
N ALA A 39 11.62 7.03 -10.20
CA ALA A 39 11.90 7.44 -8.83
C ALA A 39 12.96 6.56 -8.13
N GLY A 40 13.58 5.60 -8.85
CA GLY A 40 14.61 4.70 -8.30
C GLY A 40 14.09 3.67 -7.29
N GLN A 41 12.77 3.51 -7.15
CA GLN A 41 12.14 2.61 -6.18
C GLN A 41 12.04 1.16 -6.67
N GLN A 42 12.34 0.92 -7.94
CA GLN A 42 12.32 -0.41 -8.53
C GLN A 42 13.31 -0.51 -9.67
N SER A 43 14.20 -1.50 -9.62
CA SER A 43 15.02 -1.86 -10.78
C SER A 43 14.15 -2.55 -11.83
N TYR A 44 14.28 -2.17 -13.10
CA TYR A 44 13.61 -2.85 -14.20
C TYR A 44 14.21 -4.23 -14.54
N ASN A 45 15.37 -4.56 -13.95
CA ASN A 45 16.08 -5.85 -14.13
C ASN A 45 15.59 -6.98 -13.20
N SER A 46 14.51 -6.78 -12.42
CA SER A 46 13.98 -7.84 -11.54
C SER A 46 13.16 -8.88 -12.34
N GLY A 47 13.86 -9.73 -13.08
CA GLY A 47 13.31 -10.91 -13.74
C GLY A 47 13.57 -12.16 -12.90
N ALA A 48 12.58 -12.59 -12.12
CA ALA A 48 12.51 -13.97 -11.65
C ALA A 48 11.12 -14.52 -11.97
N GLY A 49 10.95 -14.99 -13.20
CA GLY A 49 9.82 -15.82 -13.57
C GLY A 49 9.96 -17.16 -12.84
N LYS A 50 9.37 -17.29 -11.65
CA LYS A 50 9.19 -18.61 -11.06
C LYS A 50 8.29 -19.41 -12.00
N LYS A 51 8.74 -20.57 -12.46
CA LYS A 51 7.90 -21.52 -13.20
C LYS A 51 6.61 -21.72 -12.41
N LYS A 52 5.45 -21.37 -13.00
CA LYS A 52 4.16 -21.66 -12.38
C LYS A 52 4.06 -23.19 -12.29
N LYS A 53 3.93 -23.71 -11.07
CA LYS A 53 3.94 -25.15 -10.86
C LYS A 53 2.58 -25.72 -11.27
N ILE A 54 2.57 -26.92 -11.87
CA ILE A 54 1.38 -27.56 -12.45
C ILE A 54 0.21 -27.67 -11.44
N TRP A 55 0.51 -27.82 -10.14
CA TRP A 55 -0.52 -27.84 -9.09
C TRP A 55 -1.38 -26.58 -9.07
N MET A 56 -0.85 -25.41 -9.49
CA MET A 56 -1.59 -24.16 -9.46
C MET A 56 -2.78 -24.24 -10.43
N LEU A 57 -2.59 -24.88 -11.59
CA LEU A 57 -3.66 -25.12 -12.55
C LEU A 57 -4.73 -26.04 -11.96
N VAL A 58 -4.33 -27.13 -11.30
CA VAL A 58 -5.25 -28.05 -10.62
C VAL A 58 -6.08 -27.31 -9.58
N LYS A 59 -5.43 -26.47 -8.75
CA LYS A 59 -6.14 -25.64 -7.75
C LYS A 59 -7.10 -24.65 -8.39
N ALA A 60 -6.72 -24.03 -9.50
CA ALA A 60 -7.59 -23.10 -10.23
C ALA A 60 -8.86 -23.76 -10.77
N ILE A 61 -8.74 -25.00 -11.26
CA ILE A 61 -9.87 -25.78 -11.76
C ILE A 61 -10.76 -26.21 -10.57
N TYR A 62 -10.17 -26.78 -9.53
CA TYR A 62 -10.91 -27.25 -8.35
C TYR A 62 -11.64 -26.13 -7.61
N ARG A 63 -11.05 -24.93 -7.56
CA ARG A 63 -11.63 -23.75 -6.89
C ARG A 63 -12.44 -22.86 -7.83
N TYR A 64 -12.70 -23.30 -9.05
CA TYR A 64 -13.50 -22.52 -9.98
C TYR A 64 -14.90 -22.28 -9.39
N PRO A 65 -15.36 -21.02 -9.25
CA PRO A 65 -16.62 -20.74 -8.59
C PRO A 65 -17.80 -21.07 -9.51
N ILE A 66 -18.20 -22.34 -9.52
CA ILE A 66 -19.31 -22.85 -10.35
C ILE A 66 -20.64 -22.18 -9.93
N LYS A 67 -20.88 -22.04 -8.62
CA LYS A 67 -22.05 -21.37 -8.06
C LYS A 67 -21.60 -20.17 -7.22
N ILE A 68 -22.11 -18.99 -7.58
CA ILE A 68 -21.96 -17.74 -6.82
C ILE A 68 -23.37 -17.35 -6.39
N LYS A 69 -23.57 -17.15 -5.09
CA LYS A 69 -24.87 -16.68 -4.58
C LYS A 69 -24.97 -15.17 -4.80
N GLU A 70 -26.14 -14.68 -5.17
CA GLU A 70 -26.37 -13.24 -5.22
C GLU A 70 -26.35 -12.65 -3.81
N LYS A 71 -25.61 -11.55 -3.64
CA LYS A 71 -25.42 -10.84 -2.36
C LYS A 71 -25.29 -9.36 -2.65
N LYS A 72 -25.84 -8.52 -1.76
CA LYS A 72 -25.86 -7.05 -1.96
C LYS A 72 -24.46 -6.44 -1.99
N ILE A 73 -23.51 -7.00 -1.25
CA ILE A 73 -22.14 -6.51 -1.12
C ILE A 73 -21.17 -7.52 -1.72
N LEU A 74 -20.27 -7.04 -2.58
CA LEU A 74 -19.12 -7.82 -3.05
C LEU A 74 -17.83 -7.21 -2.52
N VAL A 75 -17.09 -7.97 -1.70
CA VAL A 75 -15.81 -7.56 -1.12
C VAL A 75 -14.68 -8.27 -1.85
N PHE A 76 -13.78 -7.51 -2.46
CA PHE A 76 -12.51 -8.04 -2.93
C PHE A 76 -11.43 -7.89 -1.85
N ASN A 77 -11.32 -8.92 -1.01
CA ASN A 77 -10.47 -8.97 0.18
C ASN A 77 -8.98 -8.70 -0.14
N HIS A 78 -8.27 -8.10 0.82
CA HIS A 78 -6.82 -7.94 0.73
C HIS A 78 -6.14 -9.27 1.08
N PRO A 79 -5.32 -9.84 0.18
CA PRO A 79 -4.87 -11.22 0.36
C PRO A 79 -3.64 -11.34 1.27
N ARG A 80 -3.02 -10.21 1.67
CA ARG A 80 -2.04 -10.19 2.78
C ARG A 80 -2.82 -10.02 4.08
N LYS A 81 -2.79 -11.06 4.93
CA LYS A 81 -3.48 -11.14 6.22
C LYS A 81 -2.49 -11.17 7.38
N MET A 82 -2.97 -10.81 8.55
CA MET A 82 -2.23 -10.94 9.80
C MET A 82 -2.66 -12.20 10.55
N LYS A 83 -1.71 -12.91 11.16
CA LYS A 83 -2.01 -14.09 11.97
C LYS A 83 -2.35 -13.64 13.39
N ILE A 84 -3.58 -13.85 13.82
CA ILE A 84 -4.11 -13.45 15.13
C ILE A 84 -4.82 -14.68 15.73
N ASN A 85 -4.38 -15.11 16.92
CA ASN A 85 -4.94 -16.26 17.65
C ASN A 85 -5.08 -17.53 16.79
N GLY A 86 -4.06 -17.85 15.98
CA GLY A 86 -4.03 -19.04 15.14
C GLY A 86 -4.71 -18.92 13.76
N CYS A 87 -5.53 -17.90 13.55
CA CYS A 87 -6.23 -17.64 12.27
C CYS A 87 -5.67 -16.42 11.54
N TYR A 88 -5.92 -16.33 10.24
CA TYR A 88 -5.54 -15.18 9.41
C TYR A 88 -6.68 -14.20 9.23
N GLU A 89 -6.45 -12.94 9.59
CA GLU A 89 -7.41 -11.84 9.51
C GLU A 89 -6.96 -10.80 8.47
N CYS A 90 -7.88 -10.38 7.60
CA CYS A 90 -7.73 -9.14 6.85
C CYS A 90 -8.18 -7.96 7.70
N ILE A 91 -7.23 -7.09 8.03
CA ILE A 91 -7.45 -5.93 8.90
C ILE A 91 -8.34 -4.85 8.30
N TYR A 92 -8.61 -4.91 6.99
CA TYR A 92 -9.38 -3.90 6.28
C TYR A 92 -10.86 -4.29 6.12
N THR A 93 -11.14 -5.56 5.84
CA THR A 93 -12.47 -5.98 5.35
C THR A 93 -13.15 -7.07 6.17
N ASP A 94 -12.43 -7.81 7.03
CA ASP A 94 -13.03 -8.94 7.73
C ASP A 94 -14.13 -8.52 8.72
N GLU A 95 -13.95 -7.40 9.44
CA GLU A 95 -14.99 -6.89 10.35
C GLU A 95 -16.23 -6.39 9.60
N ILE A 96 -16.05 -5.71 8.47
CA ILE A 96 -17.15 -5.29 7.58
C ILE A 96 -17.91 -6.54 7.08
N SER A 97 -17.17 -7.54 6.62
CA SER A 97 -17.76 -8.78 6.10
C SER A 97 -18.51 -9.57 7.18
N LYS A 98 -18.08 -9.49 8.45
CA LYS A 98 -18.81 -10.07 9.59
C LYS A 98 -20.08 -9.31 9.92
N LEU A 99 -20.02 -7.97 9.91
CA LEU A 99 -21.18 -7.12 10.16
C LEU A 99 -22.30 -7.40 9.15
N TYR A 100 -21.94 -7.60 7.88
CA TYR A 100 -22.86 -7.90 6.79
C TYR A 100 -22.79 -9.36 6.31
N LYS A 101 -22.59 -10.33 7.24
CA LYS A 101 -22.34 -11.75 6.91
C LYS A 101 -23.38 -12.35 5.95
N ASN A 102 -24.64 -11.97 6.09
CA ASN A 102 -25.74 -12.49 5.28
C ASN A 102 -25.86 -11.82 3.92
N ASP A 103 -25.25 -10.66 3.71
CA ASP A 103 -25.37 -9.84 2.50
C ASP A 103 -24.05 -9.68 1.74
N THR A 104 -22.99 -10.39 2.15
CA THR A 104 -21.64 -10.21 1.60
C THR A 104 -21.12 -11.47 0.90
N ASN A 105 -20.61 -11.30 -0.32
CA ASN A 105 -19.67 -12.22 -0.95
C ASN A 105 -18.24 -11.72 -0.73
N VAL A 106 -17.32 -12.60 -0.31
CA VAL A 106 -15.90 -12.25 -0.13
C VAL A 106 -15.05 -13.00 -1.15
N PHE A 107 -14.44 -12.26 -2.07
CA PHE A 107 -13.57 -12.77 -3.11
C PHE A 107 -12.11 -12.46 -2.81
N GLU A 108 -11.20 -13.41 -3.07
CA GLU A 108 -9.77 -13.25 -2.78
C GLU A 108 -8.89 -13.77 -3.94
N PHE A 109 -7.93 -12.94 -4.37
CA PHE A 109 -6.91 -13.29 -5.37
C PHE A 109 -5.68 -13.96 -4.75
N LEU A 110 -4.82 -14.56 -5.57
CA LEU A 110 -3.60 -15.21 -5.08
C LEU A 110 -2.59 -14.18 -4.53
N TYR A 111 -2.08 -14.41 -3.32
CA TYR A 111 -0.92 -13.67 -2.81
C TYR A 111 0.35 -14.49 -2.93
N LYS A 112 1.25 -14.10 -3.84
CA LYS A 112 2.50 -14.83 -4.13
C LYS A 112 2.27 -16.34 -4.39
N GLY A 113 1.15 -16.67 -5.04
CA GLY A 113 0.79 -18.04 -5.41
C GLY A 113 0.15 -18.88 -4.30
N LYS A 114 -0.29 -18.28 -3.19
CA LYS A 114 -1.00 -18.97 -2.11
C LYS A 114 -2.10 -18.11 -1.47
N HIS A 115 -2.88 -18.75 -0.61
CA HIS A 115 -3.83 -18.11 0.32
C HIS A 115 -3.40 -18.39 1.75
N PHE A 116 -3.69 -17.48 2.66
CA PHE A 116 -3.45 -17.66 4.09
C PHE A 116 -4.69 -18.25 4.75
N ILE A 117 -4.54 -19.48 5.25
CA ILE A 117 -5.59 -20.30 5.87
C ILE A 117 -5.07 -20.91 7.18
N PRO A 118 -5.94 -21.17 8.18
CA PRO A 118 -7.37 -20.89 8.22
C PRO A 118 -7.68 -19.39 8.31
N SER A 119 -8.78 -18.94 7.69
CA SER A 119 -9.23 -17.54 7.70
C SER A 119 -10.11 -17.27 8.92
N LYS A 120 -10.15 -16.02 9.40
CA LYS A 120 -11.01 -15.59 10.52
C LYS A 120 -12.49 -15.37 10.14
N ILE A 121 -12.77 -15.33 8.84
CA ILE A 121 -14.12 -15.34 8.28
C ILE A 121 -14.32 -16.59 7.45
N ASP A 122 -15.53 -17.13 7.52
CA ASP A 122 -16.01 -18.21 6.65
C ASP A 122 -16.43 -17.63 5.28
N ASN A 123 -16.64 -18.50 4.29
CA ASN A 123 -17.21 -18.15 2.97
C ASN A 123 -16.34 -17.28 2.04
N ILE A 124 -15.02 -17.45 2.06
CA ILE A 124 -14.14 -16.84 1.05
C ILE A 124 -14.17 -17.66 -0.24
N THR A 125 -14.48 -17.00 -1.36
CA THR A 125 -14.32 -17.55 -2.70
C THR A 125 -12.96 -17.18 -3.27
N PHE A 126 -12.11 -18.17 -3.50
CA PHE A 126 -10.78 -17.97 -4.07
C PHE A 126 -10.84 -17.87 -5.60
N LEU A 127 -10.22 -16.83 -6.17
CA LEU A 127 -10.25 -16.51 -7.59
C LEU A 127 -8.98 -16.93 -8.33
N ASP A 128 -8.35 -18.04 -7.95
CA ASP A 128 -7.10 -18.56 -8.52
C ASP A 128 -7.11 -18.58 -10.06
N TYR A 129 -8.26 -18.94 -10.65
CA TYR A 129 -8.43 -19.05 -12.10
C TYR A 129 -8.28 -17.69 -12.82
N VAL A 130 -8.64 -16.57 -12.18
CA VAL A 130 -8.45 -15.22 -12.74
C VAL A 130 -6.96 -14.90 -12.91
N ASP A 131 -6.08 -15.45 -12.08
CA ASP A 131 -4.63 -15.22 -12.18
C ASP A 131 -3.91 -16.26 -13.05
N ILE A 132 -4.57 -17.39 -13.36
CA ILE A 132 -3.95 -18.55 -14.02
C ILE A 132 -4.43 -18.69 -15.47
N PHE A 133 -5.74 -18.69 -15.73
CA PHE A 133 -6.30 -18.92 -17.07
C PHE A 133 -5.86 -17.87 -18.10
N PRO A 134 -5.78 -16.56 -17.79
CA PRO A 134 -5.29 -15.55 -18.74
C PRO A 134 -3.90 -15.80 -19.30
N VAL A 135 -3.04 -16.48 -18.55
CA VAL A 135 -1.70 -16.86 -19.05
C VAL A 135 -1.81 -17.94 -20.11
N ILE A 136 -2.69 -18.92 -19.91
CA ILE A 136 -2.94 -20.01 -20.86
C ILE A 136 -3.66 -19.47 -22.10
N GLU A 137 -4.69 -18.65 -21.91
CA GLU A 137 -5.44 -18.04 -23.00
C GLU A 137 -4.55 -17.16 -23.88
N ARG A 138 -3.62 -16.40 -23.28
CA ARG A 138 -2.61 -15.66 -24.04
C ARG A 138 -1.72 -16.58 -24.88
N LEU A 139 -1.28 -17.73 -24.34
CA LEU A 139 -0.43 -18.67 -25.08
C LEU A 139 -1.19 -19.29 -26.27
N LEU A 140 -2.45 -19.67 -26.07
CA LEU A 140 -3.26 -20.32 -27.10
C LEU A 140 -3.80 -19.34 -28.16
N PHE A 141 -4.26 -18.17 -27.73
CA PHE A 141 -5.06 -17.25 -28.55
C PHE A 141 -4.36 -15.91 -28.81
N GLY A 142 -3.17 -15.66 -28.26
CA GLY A 142 -2.44 -14.40 -28.43
C GLY A 142 -2.18 -14.01 -29.89
N ARG A 143 -1.99 -14.99 -30.78
CA ARG A 143 -1.76 -14.76 -32.22
C ARG A 143 -2.91 -14.02 -32.91
N PHE A 144 -4.15 -14.15 -32.40
CA PHE A 144 -5.32 -13.48 -32.96
C PHE A 144 -5.35 -11.97 -32.69
N HIS A 145 -4.47 -11.46 -31.82
CA HIS A 145 -4.36 -10.04 -31.50
C HIS A 145 -3.25 -9.30 -32.25
N LYS A 146 -2.73 -9.85 -33.37
CA LYS A 146 -1.58 -9.29 -34.11
C LYS A 146 -1.74 -7.80 -34.45
N LYS A 147 -2.92 -7.39 -34.93
CA LYS A 147 -3.21 -5.97 -35.27
C LYS A 147 -3.09 -5.07 -34.03
N THR A 148 -3.77 -5.42 -32.94
CA THR A 148 -3.71 -4.66 -31.68
C THR A 148 -2.30 -4.62 -31.11
N VAL A 149 -1.58 -5.74 -31.14
CA VAL A 149 -0.18 -5.81 -30.69
C VAL A 149 0.70 -4.84 -31.47
N ASN A 150 0.53 -4.72 -32.78
CA ASN A 150 1.30 -3.75 -33.57
C ASN A 150 0.98 -2.30 -33.16
N GLN A 151 -0.28 -1.96 -32.87
CA GLN A 151 -0.63 -0.62 -32.37
C GLN A 151 -0.02 -0.35 -30.98
N LEU A 152 0.02 -1.36 -30.10
CA LEU A 152 0.67 -1.28 -28.79
C LEU A 152 2.18 -1.09 -28.92
N ARG A 153 2.83 -1.69 -29.92
CA ARG A 153 4.25 -1.48 -30.23
C ARG A 153 4.53 -0.04 -30.65
N SER A 154 3.70 0.51 -31.53
CA SER A 154 3.81 1.92 -31.93
C SER A 154 3.64 2.85 -30.73
N SER A 155 2.66 2.56 -29.86
CA SER A 155 2.45 3.31 -28.61
C SER A 155 3.64 3.20 -27.65
N ALA A 156 4.23 2.00 -27.53
CA ALA A 156 5.43 1.79 -26.72
C ALA A 156 6.63 2.56 -27.27
N SER A 157 6.80 2.61 -28.60
CA SER A 157 7.85 3.41 -29.24
C SER A 157 7.68 4.90 -28.94
N TYR A 158 6.47 5.41 -29.13
CA TYR A 158 6.16 6.80 -28.84
C TYR A 158 6.42 7.15 -27.36
N LEU A 159 5.95 6.31 -26.43
CA LEU A 159 6.20 6.49 -25.00
C LEU A 159 7.69 6.41 -24.65
N TYR A 160 8.44 5.52 -25.29
CA TYR A 160 9.89 5.42 -25.11
C TYR A 160 10.59 6.73 -25.48
N ASP A 161 10.26 7.30 -26.64
CA ASP A 161 10.88 8.55 -27.11
C ASP A 161 10.54 9.72 -26.16
N LEU A 162 9.29 9.79 -25.70
CA LEU A 162 8.85 10.77 -24.71
C LEU A 162 9.62 10.64 -23.38
N LEU A 163 9.70 9.43 -22.83
CA LEU A 163 10.37 9.17 -21.56
C LEU A 163 11.87 9.46 -21.66
N LYS A 164 12.52 9.09 -22.77
CA LYS A 164 13.92 9.40 -23.02
C LYS A 164 14.17 10.90 -23.08
N ARG A 165 13.32 11.65 -23.78
CA ARG A 165 13.41 13.12 -23.88
C ARG A 165 13.23 13.82 -22.53
N GLU A 166 12.23 13.43 -21.77
CA GLU A 166 11.81 14.18 -20.58
C GLU A 166 12.55 13.77 -19.31
N PHE A 167 12.91 12.50 -19.18
CA PHE A 167 13.54 11.95 -17.97
C PHE A 167 14.98 11.48 -18.15
N GLN A 168 15.50 11.46 -19.39
CA GLN A 168 16.85 10.94 -19.68
C GLN A 168 17.04 9.54 -19.09
N THR A 169 16.01 8.70 -19.19
CA THR A 169 15.96 7.40 -18.52
C THR A 169 16.61 6.28 -19.32
N ASP A 170 17.16 5.29 -18.61
CA ASP A 170 17.74 4.07 -19.18
C ASP A 170 16.71 2.95 -19.45
N ILE A 171 15.41 3.26 -19.38
CA ILE A 171 14.35 2.28 -19.68
C ILE A 171 14.48 1.83 -21.13
N LYS A 172 14.69 0.53 -21.35
CA LYS A 172 14.80 -0.05 -22.70
C LYS A 172 13.45 -0.07 -23.41
N LYS A 173 13.43 0.24 -24.72
CA LYS A 173 12.24 0.18 -25.57
C LYS A 173 11.52 -1.17 -25.52
N ASP A 174 12.27 -2.27 -25.64
CA ASP A 174 11.74 -3.64 -25.57
C ASP A 174 11.09 -3.96 -24.20
N TYR A 175 11.59 -3.37 -23.12
CA TYR A 175 10.97 -3.52 -21.80
C TYR A 175 9.57 -2.87 -21.76
N LEU A 176 9.45 -1.64 -22.27
CA LEU A 176 8.16 -0.94 -22.37
C LEU A 176 7.16 -1.71 -23.23
N GLU A 177 7.60 -2.18 -24.40
CA GLU A 177 6.79 -3.00 -25.29
C GLU A 177 6.28 -4.25 -24.57
N LYS A 178 7.19 -5.03 -23.96
CA LYS A 178 6.83 -6.25 -23.22
C LYS A 178 5.87 -5.97 -22.07
N MET A 179 6.06 -4.86 -21.34
CA MET A 179 5.19 -4.47 -20.23
C MET A 179 3.79 -4.11 -20.73
N ILE A 180 3.68 -3.24 -21.74
CA ILE A 180 2.39 -2.80 -22.31
C ILE A 180 1.62 -3.98 -22.87
N ILE A 181 2.25 -4.81 -23.70
CA ILE A 181 1.62 -6.00 -24.29
C ILE A 181 1.16 -6.97 -23.19
N LYS A 182 1.98 -7.17 -22.16
CA LYS A 182 1.61 -8.03 -21.02
C LYS A 182 0.40 -7.48 -20.27
N ARG A 183 0.35 -6.17 -20.00
CA ARG A 183 -0.79 -5.52 -19.34
C ARG A 183 -2.06 -5.59 -20.19
N TYR A 184 -1.95 -5.40 -21.50
CA TYR A 184 -3.07 -5.56 -22.42
C TYR A 184 -3.67 -6.98 -22.37
N TYR A 185 -2.85 -8.03 -22.45
CA TYR A 185 -3.38 -9.39 -22.36
C TYR A 185 -3.99 -9.71 -21.00
N TRP A 186 -3.38 -9.21 -19.92
CA TRP A 186 -3.97 -9.33 -18.59
C TRP A 186 -5.33 -8.65 -18.54
N HIS A 187 -5.45 -7.41 -19.00
CA HIS A 187 -6.71 -6.69 -19.13
C HIS A 187 -7.73 -7.49 -19.94
N TYR A 188 -7.42 -7.81 -21.20
CA TYR A 188 -8.35 -8.45 -22.13
C TYR A 188 -8.92 -9.78 -21.61
N TYR A 189 -8.07 -10.68 -21.12
CA TYR A 189 -8.52 -11.99 -20.65
C TYR A 189 -9.11 -11.95 -19.24
N LYS A 190 -8.49 -11.23 -18.29
CA LYS A 190 -9.02 -11.13 -16.93
C LYS A 190 -10.37 -10.41 -16.91
N LYS A 191 -10.56 -9.38 -17.75
CA LYS A 191 -11.84 -8.65 -17.84
C LYS A 191 -13.00 -9.59 -18.15
N LYS A 192 -12.82 -10.54 -19.06
CA LYS A 192 -13.86 -11.55 -19.36
C LYS A 192 -14.20 -12.42 -18.14
N HIS A 193 -13.20 -12.90 -17.42
CA HIS A 193 -13.39 -13.75 -16.24
C HIS A 193 -13.99 -13.00 -15.05
N LEU A 194 -13.52 -11.77 -14.82
CA LEU A 194 -14.00 -10.89 -13.76
C LEU A 194 -15.42 -10.41 -14.05
N LYS A 195 -15.74 -10.07 -15.30
CA LYS A 195 -17.08 -9.62 -15.68
C LYS A 195 -18.13 -10.68 -15.37
N ARG A 196 -17.87 -11.93 -15.76
CA ARG A 196 -18.77 -13.05 -15.46
C ARG A 196 -19.03 -13.24 -13.96
N ILE A 197 -18.02 -13.07 -13.09
CA ILE A 197 -18.24 -13.25 -11.65
C ILE A 197 -18.93 -12.06 -11.00
N VAL A 198 -18.70 -10.85 -11.50
CA VAL A 198 -19.41 -9.65 -11.01
C VAL A 198 -20.88 -9.73 -11.43
N GLU A 199 -21.16 -10.08 -12.69
CA GLU A 199 -22.52 -10.30 -13.20
C GLU A 199 -23.26 -11.40 -12.42
N ARG A 200 -22.61 -12.53 -12.13
CA ARG A 200 -23.20 -13.61 -11.33
C ARG A 200 -23.37 -13.25 -9.85
N ALA A 201 -22.48 -12.44 -9.29
CA ALA A 201 -22.61 -11.97 -7.91
C ALA A 201 -23.72 -10.93 -7.76
N ASN A 202 -24.04 -10.20 -8.84
CA ASN A 202 -25.06 -9.17 -8.93
C ASN A 202 -25.10 -8.21 -7.72
N PRO A 203 -23.96 -7.61 -7.31
CA PRO A 203 -23.92 -6.79 -6.11
C PRO A 203 -24.51 -5.40 -6.33
N LYS A 204 -25.06 -4.81 -5.27
CA LYS A 204 -25.45 -3.40 -5.22
C LYS A 204 -24.25 -2.47 -4.99
N VAL A 205 -23.17 -2.97 -4.39
CA VAL A 205 -21.92 -2.22 -4.15
C VAL A 205 -20.71 -3.15 -4.09
N ILE A 206 -19.57 -2.66 -4.58
CA ILE A 206 -18.28 -3.35 -4.52
C ILE A 206 -17.33 -2.63 -3.56
N LEU A 207 -16.75 -3.37 -2.62
CA LEU A 207 -15.70 -2.90 -1.72
C LEU A 207 -14.35 -3.50 -2.14
N GLU A 208 -13.32 -2.67 -2.21
CA GLU A 208 -11.98 -3.09 -2.58
C GLU A 208 -10.88 -2.44 -1.74
N VAL A 209 -9.67 -3.00 -1.85
CA VAL A 209 -8.46 -2.52 -1.20
C VAL A 209 -7.34 -2.57 -2.24
N VAL A 210 -6.57 -1.49 -2.37
CA VAL A 210 -5.51 -1.32 -3.40
C VAL A 210 -6.08 -1.20 -4.82
N GLY A 211 -6.86 -0.14 -5.07
CA GLY A 211 -7.60 0.09 -6.32
C GLY A 211 -6.71 0.23 -7.57
N TYR A 212 -5.45 0.61 -7.39
CA TYR A 212 -4.45 0.68 -8.46
C TYR A 212 -3.84 -0.69 -8.86
N GLU A 213 -4.21 -1.78 -8.19
CA GLU A 213 -3.82 -3.13 -8.61
C GLU A 213 -4.61 -3.53 -9.87
N THR A 214 -3.99 -4.29 -10.79
CA THR A 214 -4.59 -4.58 -12.09
C THR A 214 -5.94 -5.27 -12.02
N ASN A 215 -6.17 -6.21 -11.09
CA ASN A 215 -7.48 -6.84 -10.97
C ASN A 215 -8.53 -5.83 -10.50
N LYS A 216 -8.18 -4.95 -9.55
CA LYS A 216 -9.08 -3.92 -9.02
C LYS A 216 -9.41 -2.86 -10.07
N MET A 217 -8.40 -2.37 -10.80
CA MET A 217 -8.60 -1.50 -11.96
C MET A 217 -9.60 -2.09 -12.98
N ILE A 218 -9.46 -3.38 -13.30
CA ILE A 218 -10.39 -4.07 -14.23
C ILE A 218 -11.79 -4.21 -13.62
N VAL A 219 -11.88 -4.52 -12.32
CA VAL A 219 -13.17 -4.57 -11.59
C VAL A 219 -13.86 -3.20 -11.64
N ASN A 220 -13.12 -2.11 -11.45
CA ASN A 220 -13.68 -0.75 -11.52
C ASN A 220 -14.21 -0.42 -12.92
N GLU A 221 -13.52 -0.85 -14.00
CA GLU A 221 -14.06 -0.69 -15.35
C GLU A 221 -15.37 -1.46 -15.53
N ILE A 222 -15.40 -2.73 -15.11
CA ILE A 222 -16.58 -3.59 -15.21
C ILE A 222 -17.74 -3.02 -14.38
N ALA A 223 -17.47 -2.56 -13.17
CA ALA A 223 -18.47 -2.01 -12.28
C ALA A 223 -19.13 -0.78 -12.91
N LYS A 224 -18.35 0.10 -13.55
CA LYS A 224 -18.90 1.23 -14.31
C LYS A 224 -19.75 0.81 -15.50
N GLU A 225 -19.31 -0.20 -16.27
CA GLU A 225 -20.12 -0.76 -17.36
C GLU A 225 -21.48 -1.29 -16.86
N LEU A 226 -21.48 -1.90 -15.67
CA LEU A 226 -22.67 -2.47 -15.03
C LEU A 226 -23.41 -1.48 -14.12
N LYS A 227 -22.95 -0.23 -14.01
CA LYS A 227 -23.49 0.81 -13.11
C LYS A 227 -23.53 0.39 -11.63
N ILE A 228 -22.54 -0.41 -11.21
CA ILE A 228 -22.36 -0.82 -9.82
C ILE A 228 -21.36 0.14 -9.15
N PRO A 229 -21.71 0.80 -8.03
CA PRO A 229 -20.80 1.68 -7.31
C PRO A 229 -19.63 0.92 -6.69
N THR A 230 -18.45 1.52 -6.78
CA THR A 230 -17.19 0.98 -6.24
C THR A 230 -16.63 1.87 -5.13
N ILE A 231 -16.15 1.24 -4.06
CA ILE A 231 -15.57 1.91 -2.90
C ILE A 231 -14.23 1.28 -2.58
N GLU A 232 -13.16 2.05 -2.68
CA GLU A 232 -11.85 1.64 -2.16
C GLU A 232 -11.69 2.03 -0.69
N LEU A 233 -11.33 1.07 0.14
CA LEU A 233 -10.85 1.32 1.49
C LEU A 233 -9.35 1.66 1.42
N GLN A 234 -8.96 2.80 2.01
CA GLN A 234 -7.55 3.13 2.18
C GLN A 234 -6.83 1.97 2.86
N HIS A 235 -5.65 1.62 2.34
CA HIS A 235 -4.88 0.45 2.75
C HIS A 235 -3.53 0.81 3.38
N GLY A 236 -3.15 2.09 3.33
CA GLY A 236 -1.81 2.55 3.68
C GLY A 236 -1.61 4.02 3.32
N VAL A 237 -0.37 4.40 3.05
CA VAL A 237 0.01 5.77 2.69
C VAL A 237 -0.47 6.10 1.28
N ILE A 238 -1.29 7.14 1.14
CA ILE A 238 -1.83 7.60 -0.15
C ILE A 238 -1.57 9.08 -0.42
N GLY A 239 -0.71 9.72 0.38
CA GLY A 239 -0.37 11.15 0.29
C GLY A 239 0.35 11.55 -1.00
N ARG A 240 0.83 12.80 -1.05
CA ARG A 240 1.53 13.39 -2.21
C ARG A 240 2.53 12.45 -2.84
N GLY A 241 3.41 11.79 -2.09
CA GLY A 241 4.41 10.88 -2.67
C GLY A 241 3.86 9.63 -3.40
N HIS A 242 2.57 9.30 -3.28
CA HIS A 242 2.00 8.08 -3.85
C HIS A 242 1.34 8.32 -5.22
N ILE A 243 2.10 8.17 -6.30
CA ILE A 243 1.63 8.52 -7.66
C ILE A 243 0.31 7.84 -8.08
N ALA A 244 0.00 6.65 -7.55
CA ALA A 244 -1.21 5.93 -7.93
C ALA A 244 -2.52 6.69 -7.62
N TYR A 245 -2.48 7.62 -6.66
CA TYR A 245 -3.63 8.42 -6.24
C TYR A 245 -3.52 9.90 -6.61
N ASN A 246 -2.40 10.34 -7.21
CA ASN A 246 -2.17 11.74 -7.55
C ASN A 246 -2.34 11.95 -9.06
N TYR A 247 -3.19 12.91 -9.43
CA TYR A 247 -3.53 13.35 -10.79
C TYR A 247 -3.71 14.88 -10.76
N LEU A 248 -3.21 15.61 -11.76
CA LEU A 248 -3.37 17.08 -11.78
C LEU A 248 -4.82 17.50 -12.00
N GLU A 249 -5.50 16.80 -12.90
CA GLU A 249 -6.87 17.08 -13.26
C GLU A 249 -7.84 16.11 -12.61
N LYS A 250 -8.99 16.64 -12.19
CA LYS A 250 -10.16 15.83 -11.87
C LYS A 250 -10.77 15.32 -13.17
N GLN A 251 -10.82 14.00 -13.31
CA GLN A 251 -11.32 13.36 -14.52
C GLN A 251 -11.91 11.99 -14.21
N LYS A 252 -12.89 11.58 -15.00
CA LYS A 252 -13.51 10.25 -14.87
C LYS A 252 -12.57 9.21 -15.45
N LEU A 253 -11.85 8.53 -14.58
CA LEU A 253 -10.98 7.41 -14.96
C LEU A 253 -11.77 6.09 -14.91
N PRO A 254 -11.84 5.31 -16.01
CA PRO A 254 -12.66 4.10 -16.04
C PRO A 254 -12.18 3.04 -15.04
N TYR A 255 -10.89 3.02 -14.71
CA TYR A 255 -10.24 2.07 -13.81
C TYR A 255 -10.09 2.55 -12.34
N PHE A 256 -10.50 3.78 -12.00
CA PHE A 256 -10.42 4.31 -10.63
C PHE A 256 -11.74 4.08 -9.88
N PRO A 257 -11.78 3.80 -8.57
CA PRO A 257 -13.03 3.60 -7.84
C PRO A 257 -13.91 4.86 -7.83
N ASP A 258 -15.23 4.69 -7.69
CA ASP A 258 -16.18 5.82 -7.64
C ASP A 258 -16.02 6.62 -6.35
N LYS A 259 -15.71 5.94 -5.24
CA LYS A 259 -15.44 6.51 -3.92
C LYS A 259 -14.17 5.94 -3.28
N ILE A 260 -13.55 6.74 -2.42
CA ILE A 260 -12.48 6.30 -1.54
C ILE A 260 -12.82 6.62 -0.08
N PHE A 261 -12.61 5.65 0.79
CA PHE A 261 -12.75 5.75 2.23
C PHE A 261 -11.38 6.01 2.84
N LEU A 262 -11.24 7.19 3.45
CA LEU A 262 -10.00 7.74 3.97
C LEU A 262 -9.95 7.63 5.48
N TYR A 263 -8.76 7.44 6.03
CA TYR A 263 -8.58 7.35 7.46
C TYR A 263 -8.82 8.68 8.20
N SER A 264 -8.72 9.82 7.51
CA SER A 264 -8.86 11.15 8.12
C SER A 264 -8.81 12.29 7.10
N GLN A 265 -9.05 13.51 7.60
CA GLN A 265 -8.90 14.75 6.83
C GLN A 265 -7.46 14.96 6.34
N TYR A 266 -6.45 14.51 7.08
CA TYR A 266 -5.04 14.56 6.66
C TYR A 266 -4.83 13.98 5.25
N TRP A 267 -5.36 12.78 4.98
CA TRP A 267 -5.19 12.11 3.70
C TRP A 267 -5.95 12.81 2.58
N LYS A 268 -7.13 13.36 2.90
CA LYS A 268 -7.92 14.17 1.97
C LYS A 268 -7.18 15.45 1.56
N SER A 269 -6.45 16.06 2.49
CA SER A 269 -5.75 17.34 2.27
C SER A 269 -4.40 17.21 1.56
N CYS A 270 -3.78 16.03 1.55
CA CYS A 270 -2.43 15.85 0.99
C CYS A 270 -2.35 14.99 -0.28
N THR A 271 -3.48 14.65 -0.88
CA THR A 271 -3.55 13.79 -2.08
C THR A 271 -4.38 14.45 -3.18
N LEU A 272 -3.85 14.45 -4.40
CA LEU A 272 -4.51 14.99 -5.59
C LEU A 272 -5.39 13.92 -6.25
N PHE A 273 -6.50 13.55 -5.61
CA PHE A 273 -7.41 12.54 -6.15
C PHE A 273 -8.08 13.00 -7.46
N PRO A 274 -8.31 12.07 -8.42
CA PRO A 274 -8.97 12.41 -9.69
C PRO A 274 -10.51 12.52 -9.56
N ILE A 275 -11.06 12.21 -8.37
CA ILE A 275 -12.50 12.20 -8.08
C ILE A 275 -12.94 13.42 -7.26
N ASN A 276 -14.23 13.72 -7.30
CA ASN A 276 -14.83 14.83 -6.57
C ASN A 276 -14.70 14.68 -5.05
N ALA A 277 -14.71 15.81 -4.33
CA ALA A 277 -14.51 15.85 -2.88
C ALA A 277 -15.60 15.09 -2.10
N ASP A 278 -16.82 15.02 -2.62
CA ASP A 278 -17.94 14.29 -2.01
C ASP A 278 -17.75 12.77 -2.06
N ASN A 279 -16.91 12.30 -2.98
CA ASN A 279 -16.54 10.89 -3.11
C ASN A 279 -15.27 10.52 -2.33
N GLN A 280 -14.67 11.50 -1.65
CA GLN A 280 -13.51 11.32 -0.76
C GLN A 280 -14.03 11.36 0.69
N VAL A 281 -14.44 10.20 1.18
CA VAL A 281 -15.21 10.08 2.43
C VAL A 281 -14.28 9.73 3.58
N ILE A 282 -14.37 10.46 4.69
CA ILE A 282 -13.54 10.22 5.87
C ILE A 282 -14.27 9.22 6.77
N THR A 283 -13.66 8.06 6.97
CA THR A 283 -14.28 6.95 7.69
C THR A 283 -13.37 6.30 8.73
N GLY A 284 -12.13 6.76 8.91
CA GLY A 284 -11.24 6.21 9.93
C GLY A 284 -10.63 4.86 9.57
N PHE A 285 -9.94 4.25 10.52
CA PHE A 285 -9.38 2.90 10.36
C PHE A 285 -9.73 2.00 11.54
N ASN A 286 -10.78 1.20 11.39
CA ASN A 286 -11.31 0.40 12.49
C ASN A 286 -10.28 -0.52 13.19
N TYR A 287 -9.33 -1.08 12.46
CA TYR A 287 -8.29 -1.91 13.07
C TYR A 287 -7.41 -1.10 14.04
N ILE A 288 -7.02 0.14 13.72
CA ILE A 288 -6.18 0.94 14.63
C ILE A 288 -6.95 1.32 15.89
N GLU A 289 -8.24 1.63 15.78
CA GLU A 289 -9.10 1.90 16.95
C GLU A 289 -9.16 0.70 17.88
N ARG A 290 -9.28 -0.51 17.32
CA ARG A 290 -9.27 -1.75 18.07
C ARG A 290 -7.96 -1.98 18.82
N GLU A 291 -6.82 -1.65 18.20
CA GLU A 291 -5.52 -1.77 18.87
C GLU A 291 -5.30 -0.68 19.92
N LEU A 292 -5.77 0.55 19.70
CA LEU A 292 -5.72 1.63 20.68
C LEU A 292 -6.51 1.30 21.97
N LYS A 293 -7.65 0.60 21.85
CA LYS A 293 -8.44 0.15 23.00
C LYS A 293 -7.72 -0.87 23.90
N LYS A 294 -6.67 -1.53 23.40
CA LYS A 294 -5.87 -2.48 24.19
C LYS A 294 -4.78 -1.81 25.02
N VAL A 295 -4.55 -0.51 24.82
CA VAL A 295 -3.54 0.24 25.55
C VAL A 295 -4.09 0.62 26.91
N THR A 296 -3.55 0.03 27.97
CA THR A 296 -4.01 0.26 29.35
C THR A 296 -3.23 1.37 30.05
N GLU A 297 -1.92 1.50 29.79
CA GLU A 297 -1.05 2.50 30.42
C GLU A 297 0.08 2.94 29.47
N LYS A 298 0.50 4.20 29.56
CA LYS A 298 1.71 4.71 28.88
C LYS A 298 2.87 4.75 29.86
N VAL A 299 4.05 4.34 29.40
CA VAL A 299 5.28 4.46 30.20
C VAL A 299 5.67 5.94 30.30
N GLU A 300 5.56 6.50 31.50
CA GLU A 300 5.99 7.86 31.81
C GLU A 300 7.46 7.91 32.26
N GLY A 301 8.08 9.09 32.18
CA GLY A 301 9.43 9.34 32.72
C GLY A 301 10.60 8.92 31.82
N ALA A 302 10.63 7.68 31.32
CA ALA A 302 11.76 7.12 30.55
C ALA A 302 11.69 7.42 29.04
N TYR A 303 12.84 7.49 28.35
CA TYR A 303 12.89 7.59 26.88
C TYR A 303 12.75 6.20 26.25
N ASN A 304 11.55 5.86 25.78
CA ASN A 304 11.29 4.64 25.05
C ASN A 304 11.18 4.96 23.55
N ILE A 305 12.20 4.54 22.80
CA ILE A 305 12.45 4.97 21.43
C ILE A 305 12.26 3.79 20.48
N LEU A 306 11.35 3.92 19.52
CA LEU A 306 11.14 2.95 18.45
C LEU A 306 11.78 3.42 17.14
N PHE A 307 12.80 2.71 16.66
CA PHE A 307 13.27 2.82 15.28
C PHE A 307 12.47 1.87 14.39
N ILE A 308 11.98 2.39 13.27
CA ILE A 308 11.22 1.63 12.27
C ILE A 308 12.07 1.54 11.00
N SER A 309 12.63 0.35 10.76
CA SER A 309 13.42 0.07 9.56
C SER A 309 12.56 0.00 8.30
N GLN A 310 13.22 0.08 7.15
CA GLN A 310 12.62 -0.05 5.82
C GLN A 310 13.59 -0.76 4.89
N ASN A 311 13.09 -1.53 3.93
CA ASN A 311 13.94 -2.30 3.04
C ASN A 311 14.45 -1.46 1.86
N ASP A 312 15.40 -0.56 2.11
CA ASP A 312 16.17 0.17 1.11
C ASP A 312 17.60 0.46 1.58
N ASP A 313 18.40 1.13 0.74
CA ASP A 313 19.80 1.42 1.01
C ASP A 313 20.01 2.32 2.26
N GLN A 314 18.97 3.03 2.71
CA GLN A 314 19.03 3.88 3.89
C GLN A 314 18.89 3.08 5.20
N ALA A 315 18.46 1.81 5.14
CA ALA A 315 18.32 0.95 6.32
C ALA A 315 19.61 0.82 7.13
N LYS A 316 20.76 0.68 6.45
CA LYS A 316 22.08 0.59 7.08
C LYS A 316 22.46 1.88 7.81
N ARG A 317 22.07 3.03 7.27
CA ARG A 317 22.30 4.32 7.93
C ARG A 317 21.41 4.45 9.16
N LEU A 318 20.14 4.04 9.05
CA LEU A 318 19.20 4.08 10.16
C LEU A 318 19.63 3.18 11.33
N SER A 319 20.17 1.99 11.05
CA SER A 319 20.68 1.09 12.08
C SER A 319 21.87 1.67 12.84
N ARG A 320 22.79 2.35 12.14
CA ARG A 320 23.92 3.06 12.77
C ARG A 320 23.43 4.23 13.62
N LEU A 321 22.47 5.01 13.11
CA LEU A 321 21.87 6.12 13.85
C LEU A 321 21.24 5.67 15.17
N ALA A 322 20.63 4.49 15.22
CA ALA A 322 20.09 3.92 16.45
C ALA A 322 21.18 3.69 17.51
N VAL A 323 22.30 3.09 17.12
CA VAL A 323 23.45 2.85 18.02
C VAL A 323 24.11 4.17 18.44
N GLU A 324 24.35 5.08 17.50
CA GLU A 324 24.92 6.40 17.77
C GLU A 324 24.04 7.19 18.76
N LEU A 325 22.73 7.21 18.55
CA LEU A 325 21.79 7.88 19.45
C LEU A 325 21.85 7.28 20.84
N TYR A 326 21.81 5.95 20.95
CA TYR A 326 21.89 5.26 22.23
C TYR A 326 23.18 5.61 23.00
N LYS A 327 24.33 5.64 22.30
CA LYS A 327 25.62 6.10 22.89
C LYS A 327 25.51 7.52 23.44
N LEU A 328 24.84 8.45 22.75
CA LEU A 328 24.66 9.82 23.24
C LEU A 328 23.84 9.88 24.53
N PHE A 329 22.76 9.10 24.63
CA PHE A 329 21.98 8.99 25.88
C PHE A 329 22.83 8.46 27.03
N LYS A 330 23.60 7.39 26.79
CA LYS A 330 24.46 6.77 27.81
C LYS A 330 25.58 7.70 28.26
N ASN A 331 26.23 8.40 27.34
CA ASN A 331 27.28 9.38 27.65
C ASN A 331 26.75 10.54 28.51
N LYS A 332 25.46 10.87 28.40
CA LYS A 332 24.80 11.90 29.23
C LYS A 332 24.14 11.33 30.48
N LYS A 333 24.31 10.04 30.77
CA LYS A 333 23.70 9.31 31.90
C LYS A 333 22.18 9.47 31.93
N ILE A 334 21.54 9.44 30.75
CA ILE A 334 20.09 9.52 30.60
C ILE A 334 19.56 8.11 30.32
N GLU A 335 18.58 7.69 31.11
CA GLU A 335 17.89 6.42 30.90
C GLU A 335 17.12 6.42 29.57
N CYS A 336 17.33 5.36 28.79
CA CYS A 336 16.72 5.20 27.48
C CYS A 336 16.64 3.73 27.12
N LYS A 337 15.47 3.27 26.67
CA LYS A 337 15.26 1.96 26.06
C LYS A 337 14.97 2.13 24.58
N LEU A 338 15.71 1.40 23.75
CA LEU A 338 15.61 1.47 22.29
C LEU A 338 15.08 0.16 21.73
N PHE A 339 14.05 0.26 20.91
CA PHE A 339 13.50 -0.85 20.13
C PHE A 339 13.80 -0.61 18.65
N TYR A 340 14.38 -1.59 17.95
CA TYR A 340 14.65 -1.52 16.52
C TYR A 340 13.79 -2.52 15.76
N LYS A 341 12.71 -2.06 15.13
CA LYS A 341 11.81 -2.89 14.33
C LYS A 341 12.37 -3.08 12.93
N LEU A 342 12.76 -4.32 12.61
CA LEU A 342 13.17 -4.70 11.26
C LEU A 342 11.98 -4.70 10.28
N HIS A 343 12.27 -4.36 9.03
CA HIS A 343 11.38 -4.64 7.92
C HIS A 343 11.32 -6.17 7.72
N PRO A 344 10.17 -6.77 7.38
CA PRO A 344 10.04 -8.23 7.25
C PRO A 344 10.98 -8.91 6.25
N LEU A 345 11.60 -8.15 5.34
CA LEU A 345 12.57 -8.66 4.36
C LEU A 345 14.01 -8.63 4.88
N GLU A 346 14.25 -8.03 6.04
CA GLU A 346 15.57 -7.91 6.67
C GLU A 346 15.80 -9.01 7.71
N THR A 347 14.73 -9.60 8.26
CA THR A 347 14.74 -10.57 9.36
C THR A 347 15.79 -11.67 9.23
N ASP A 348 15.95 -12.27 8.04
CA ASP A 348 16.85 -13.41 7.89
C ASP A 348 18.34 -13.01 7.80
N THR A 349 18.63 -11.74 7.47
CA THR A 349 19.98 -11.28 7.10
C THR A 349 20.49 -10.09 7.90
N TRP A 350 19.69 -9.57 8.83
CA TRP A 350 19.97 -8.28 9.50
C TRP A 350 21.28 -8.26 10.27
N LYS A 351 21.69 -9.37 10.91
CA LYS A 351 22.95 -9.42 11.69
C LYS A 351 24.17 -9.14 10.81
N ASN A 352 24.15 -9.65 9.59
CA ASN A 352 25.20 -9.42 8.59
C ASN A 352 25.08 -8.02 7.99
N ASN A 353 23.85 -7.54 7.75
CA ASN A 353 23.61 -6.23 7.16
C ASN A 353 23.90 -5.06 8.13
N TYR A 354 23.72 -5.29 9.43
CA TYR A 354 23.84 -4.29 10.51
C TYR A 354 24.77 -4.79 11.63
N PRO A 355 26.06 -5.01 11.34
CA PRO A 355 26.99 -5.62 12.30
C PRO A 355 27.18 -4.81 13.57
N GLU A 356 27.12 -3.48 13.50
CA GLU A 356 27.22 -2.62 14.68
C GLU A 356 26.00 -2.80 15.60
N LEU A 357 24.79 -2.82 15.04
CA LEU A 357 23.56 -3.07 15.81
C LEU A 357 23.62 -4.45 16.47
N ALA A 358 24.00 -5.48 15.71
CA ALA A 358 24.12 -6.85 16.22
C ALA A 358 25.16 -6.99 17.35
N LYS A 359 26.30 -6.28 17.24
CA LYS A 359 27.32 -6.25 18.29
C LYS A 359 26.78 -5.63 19.57
N TYR A 360 26.07 -4.52 19.48
CA TYR A 360 25.52 -3.81 20.64
C TYR A 360 24.44 -4.63 21.34
N THR A 361 23.54 -5.26 20.59
CA THR A 361 22.40 -6.01 21.16
C THR A 361 22.81 -7.34 21.80
N LYS A 362 24.02 -7.83 21.52
CA LYS A 362 24.52 -9.10 22.09
C LYS A 362 24.78 -9.01 23.61
N TYR A 363 25.07 -7.81 24.12
CA TYR A 363 25.52 -7.60 25.49
C TYR A 363 24.73 -6.48 26.20
N ASN A 364 23.59 -6.07 25.64
CA ASN A 364 22.86 -4.91 26.12
C ASN A 364 21.34 -5.06 25.89
N ASP A 365 20.61 -5.25 26.99
CA ASP A 365 19.16 -5.43 26.97
C ASP A 365 18.38 -4.12 26.81
N GLU A 366 19.05 -2.97 26.87
CA GLU A 366 18.46 -1.65 26.65
C GLU A 366 18.29 -1.32 25.17
N ILE A 367 18.87 -2.13 24.27
CA ILE A 367 18.62 -2.08 22.82
C ILE A 367 18.10 -3.43 22.33
N SER A 368 16.82 -3.49 21.98
CA SER A 368 16.16 -4.73 21.53
C SER A 368 15.85 -4.69 20.03
N VAL A 369 16.25 -5.72 19.29
CA VAL A 369 15.88 -5.87 17.87
C VAL A 369 14.65 -6.75 17.75
N ILE A 370 13.64 -6.25 17.05
CA ILE A 370 12.37 -6.95 16.84
C ILE A 370 12.42 -7.57 15.45
N ASP A 371 12.95 -8.79 15.40
CA ASP A 371 13.25 -9.50 14.17
C ASP A 371 12.10 -10.36 13.64
N ASN A 372 11.12 -10.70 14.46
CA ASN A 372 9.98 -11.51 14.06
C ASN A 372 8.70 -10.68 13.91
N SER A 373 7.65 -11.35 13.44
CA SER A 373 6.30 -10.79 13.27
C SER A 373 5.27 -11.42 14.22
N THR A 374 5.73 -12.06 15.32
CA THR A 374 4.82 -12.66 16.30
C THR A 374 4.13 -11.57 17.14
N ILE A 375 4.89 -10.53 17.50
CA ILE A 375 4.39 -9.36 18.20
C ILE A 375 4.03 -8.27 17.17
N PRO A 376 2.76 -7.81 17.11
CA PRO A 376 2.36 -6.70 16.26
C PRO A 376 3.09 -5.41 16.66
N ILE A 377 3.38 -4.56 15.67
CA ILE A 377 4.06 -3.28 15.91
C ILE A 377 3.30 -2.36 16.89
N TYR A 378 1.97 -2.50 16.96
CA TYR A 378 1.10 -1.76 17.87
C TYR A 378 1.44 -1.95 19.35
N GLU A 379 1.97 -3.11 19.74
CA GLU A 379 2.44 -3.33 21.11
C GLU A 379 3.71 -2.51 21.41
N TYR A 380 4.55 -2.25 20.42
CA TYR A 380 5.69 -1.37 20.60
C TYR A 380 5.30 0.10 20.55
N PHE A 381 4.26 0.45 19.79
CA PHE A 381 3.71 1.80 19.83
C PHE A 381 3.15 2.17 21.20
N SER A 382 2.49 1.24 21.90
CA SER A 382 1.98 1.50 23.25
C SER A 382 3.09 1.64 24.31
N LYS A 383 4.22 0.95 24.13
CA LYS A 383 5.37 0.99 25.06
C LYS A 383 6.32 2.16 24.84
N CYS A 384 6.26 2.80 23.67
CA CYS A 384 7.18 3.87 23.29
C CYS A 384 6.54 5.26 23.45
N ASN A 385 7.39 6.30 23.48
CA ASN A 385 6.95 7.69 23.42
C ASN A 385 7.63 8.49 22.30
N ILE A 386 8.61 7.88 21.63
CA ILE A 386 9.28 8.41 20.45
C ILE A 386 9.28 7.33 19.37
N GLN A 387 9.06 7.74 18.12
CA GLN A 387 9.33 6.92 16.95
C GLN A 387 10.23 7.64 15.95
N ILE A 388 11.08 6.86 15.29
CA ILE A 388 12.07 7.33 14.32
C ILE A 388 11.99 6.45 13.08
N GLY A 389 11.92 7.06 11.90
CA GLY A 389 11.89 6.34 10.62
C GLY A 389 12.20 7.25 9.44
N ILE A 390 11.88 6.78 8.24
CA ILE A 390 12.13 7.53 6.98
C ILE A 390 10.82 7.67 6.19
N THR A 391 10.29 6.60 5.59
CA THR A 391 9.06 6.66 4.77
C THR A 391 8.02 5.56 5.05
N SER A 392 8.16 4.81 6.14
CA SER A 392 7.28 3.68 6.48
C SER A 392 5.84 4.10 6.81
N THR A 393 4.85 3.30 6.39
CA THR A 393 3.43 3.49 6.75
C THR A 393 3.19 3.44 8.26
N ALA A 394 4.00 2.63 8.96
CA ALA A 394 3.97 2.46 10.40
C ALA A 394 4.20 3.77 11.17
N ILE A 395 4.88 4.75 10.55
CA ILE A 395 5.05 6.09 11.16
C ILE A 395 3.69 6.77 11.35
N TYR A 396 2.80 6.69 10.37
CA TYR A 396 1.47 7.26 10.51
C TYR A 396 0.69 6.55 11.61
N GLU A 397 0.74 5.22 11.65
CA GLU A 397 0.06 4.42 12.66
C GLU A 397 0.58 4.75 14.08
N GLY A 398 1.88 4.93 14.27
CA GLY A 398 2.45 5.34 15.55
C GLY A 398 2.05 6.75 15.99
N LEU A 399 1.69 7.66 15.06
CA LEU A 399 1.10 8.96 15.43
C LEU A 399 -0.25 8.75 16.14
N ALA A 400 -1.03 7.73 15.81
CA ALA A 400 -2.29 7.42 16.49
C ALA A 400 -2.09 7.11 17.98
N PHE A 401 -0.94 6.56 18.33
CA PHE A 401 -0.55 6.26 19.72
C PHE A 401 0.06 7.48 20.43
N GLY A 402 0.15 8.63 19.75
CA GLY A 402 0.71 9.88 20.28
C GLY A 402 2.24 9.89 20.36
N LEU A 403 2.92 9.11 19.52
CA LEU A 403 4.39 9.07 19.50
C LEU A 403 4.98 10.35 18.92
N ARG A 404 5.96 10.93 19.61
CA ARG A 404 6.77 12.03 19.05
C ARG A 404 7.59 11.48 17.89
N THR A 405 7.42 12.08 16.74
CA THR A 405 7.88 11.48 15.48
C THR A 405 9.05 12.25 14.88
N TYR A 406 10.12 11.53 14.58
CA TYR A 406 11.31 12.08 13.93
C TYR A 406 11.59 11.36 12.62
N ILE A 407 11.83 12.12 11.56
CA ILE A 407 12.03 11.60 10.20
C ILE A 407 13.45 11.88 9.77
N TYR A 408 14.16 10.84 9.33
CA TYR A 408 15.49 11.03 8.75
C TYR A 408 15.35 11.73 7.40
N LYS A 409 16.03 12.87 7.24
CA LYS A 409 15.90 13.71 6.05
C LYS A 409 16.66 13.10 4.87
N THR A 410 15.93 12.65 3.87
CA THR A 410 16.40 12.15 2.59
C THR A 410 15.59 12.80 1.47
N GLU A 411 16.01 12.69 0.21
CA GLU A 411 15.19 13.19 -0.91
C GLU A 411 13.81 12.49 -0.96
N MET A 412 13.77 11.20 -0.63
CA MET A 412 12.51 10.46 -0.55
C MET A 412 11.61 10.95 0.58
N SER A 413 12.15 11.15 1.79
CA SER A 413 11.31 11.60 2.92
C SER A 413 10.86 13.05 2.76
N LYS A 414 11.61 13.91 2.07
CA LYS A 414 11.14 15.26 1.67
C LYS A 414 9.88 15.20 0.80
N ILE A 415 9.71 14.18 -0.03
CA ILE A 415 8.53 14.03 -0.90
C ILE A 415 7.39 13.36 -0.14
N TYR A 416 7.67 12.26 0.55
CA TYR A 416 6.64 11.41 1.16
C TYR A 416 6.15 11.91 2.53
N MET A 417 6.96 12.70 3.23
CA MET A 417 6.69 13.13 4.60
C MET A 417 6.61 14.66 4.74
N SER A 418 6.77 15.45 3.67
CA SER A 418 6.70 16.93 3.74
C SER A 418 5.46 17.41 4.46
N TYR A 419 4.29 16.89 4.10
CA TYR A 419 3.04 17.35 4.70
C TYR A 419 2.98 17.08 6.21
N LEU A 420 3.52 15.96 6.72
CA LEU A 420 3.66 15.72 8.17
C LEU A 420 4.57 16.75 8.86
N ILE A 421 5.63 17.17 8.17
CA ILE A 421 6.61 18.13 8.68
C ILE A 421 6.01 19.54 8.69
N ASP A 422 5.38 19.94 7.59
CA ASP A 422 4.77 21.26 7.42
C ASP A 422 3.63 21.49 8.41
N THR A 423 2.85 20.42 8.68
CA THR A 423 1.79 20.42 9.70
C THR A 423 2.31 20.20 11.12
N LYS A 424 3.63 20.08 11.32
CA LYS A 424 4.33 19.95 12.63
C LYS A 424 3.99 18.68 13.42
N TYR A 425 3.50 17.63 12.76
CA TYR A 425 3.27 16.32 13.36
C TYR A 425 4.54 15.48 13.47
N ALA A 426 5.55 15.81 12.67
CA ALA A 426 6.87 15.19 12.73
C ALA A 426 7.98 16.24 12.56
N VAL A 427 9.22 15.86 12.88
CA VAL A 427 10.38 16.73 12.74
C VAL A 427 11.51 16.03 11.98
N PHE A 428 12.06 16.69 10.97
CA PHE A 428 13.22 16.19 10.25
C PHE A 428 14.47 16.24 11.12
N PHE A 429 15.35 15.26 10.97
CA PHE A 429 16.72 15.29 11.51
C PHE A 429 17.73 14.78 10.47
N THR A 430 19.00 15.15 10.63
CA THR A 430 20.06 14.80 9.66
C THR A 430 21.16 13.90 10.23
N ASN A 431 21.32 13.82 11.54
CA ASN A 431 22.26 12.94 12.22
C ASN A 431 21.84 12.68 13.68
N SER A 432 22.56 11.80 14.37
CA SER A 432 22.28 11.39 15.76
C SER A 432 22.39 12.53 16.77
N VAL A 433 23.32 13.47 16.59
CA VAL A 433 23.48 14.64 17.48
C VAL A 433 22.31 15.61 17.32
N ASP A 434 21.92 15.92 16.08
CA ASP A 434 20.76 16.74 15.77
C ASP A 434 19.46 16.11 16.31
N LEU A 435 19.30 14.80 16.12
CA LEU A 435 18.19 14.03 16.66
C LEU A 435 18.14 14.09 18.19
N PHE A 436 19.26 13.83 18.87
CA PHE A 436 19.37 13.91 20.32
C PHE A 436 18.94 15.30 20.83
N ARG A 437 19.47 16.37 20.23
CA ARG A 437 19.11 17.75 20.57
C ARG A 437 17.62 18.00 20.38
N LYS A 438 17.03 17.59 19.26
CA LYS A 438 15.59 17.76 18.98
C LYS A 438 14.72 16.99 19.98
N ILE A 439 15.10 15.76 20.33
CA ILE A 439 14.42 14.95 21.36
C ILE A 439 14.42 15.65 22.72
N ARG A 440 15.51 16.34 23.06
CA ARG A 440 15.67 17.07 24.32
C ARG A 440 14.97 18.44 24.33
N THR A 441 14.85 19.10 23.18
CA THR A 441 14.33 20.47 23.10
C THR A 441 12.80 20.51 22.87
N ILE A 442 12.24 19.51 22.21
CA ILE A 442 10.80 19.50 21.91
C ILE A 442 10.02 19.24 23.21
N ASN A 443 9.28 20.27 23.61
CA ASN A 443 8.47 20.29 24.81
C ASN A 443 7.46 19.13 24.78
N LYS A 444 7.37 18.36 25.88
CA LYS A 444 6.50 17.18 25.99
C LYS A 444 5.00 17.52 25.80
N ASN A 445 4.63 18.79 25.97
CA ASN A 445 3.25 19.25 26.11
C ASN A 445 2.57 19.73 24.82
N LYS A 446 3.18 19.56 23.64
CA LYS A 446 2.50 19.97 22.40
C LYS A 446 1.49 18.87 22.01
N SER A 447 0.24 19.07 22.41
CA SER A 447 -0.87 18.18 22.02
C SER A 447 -1.00 18.19 20.50
N VAL A 448 -0.65 17.07 19.90
CA VAL A 448 -0.86 16.83 18.48
C VAL A 448 -2.35 16.63 18.27
N ASN A 449 -2.99 17.39 17.37
CA ASN A 449 -4.41 17.19 17.06
C ASN A 449 -4.57 15.86 16.30
N LEU A 450 -4.80 14.78 17.05
CA LEU A 450 -4.92 13.43 16.52
C LEU A 450 -6.15 13.27 15.63
N ASP A 451 -7.22 14.04 15.86
CA ASP A 451 -8.46 13.96 15.09
C ASP A 451 -8.25 14.35 13.62
N PHE A 452 -7.26 15.22 13.33
CA PHE A 452 -6.89 15.54 11.95
C PHE A 452 -6.22 14.37 11.22
N ILE A 453 -5.47 13.52 11.93
CA ILE A 453 -4.75 12.37 11.35
C ILE A 453 -5.55 11.07 11.45
N TRP A 454 -6.50 10.98 12.38
CA TRP A 454 -7.29 9.78 12.63
C TRP A 454 -8.75 10.13 12.95
N GLU A 455 -9.65 9.74 12.06
CA GLU A 455 -11.08 9.80 12.32
C GLU A 455 -11.51 8.68 13.28
N LYS A 456 -12.45 8.99 14.18
CA LYS A 456 -13.00 8.06 15.18
C LYS A 456 -14.28 7.38 14.68
N ASN A 457 -14.66 6.28 15.36
CA ASN A 457 -15.87 5.51 15.10
C ASN A 457 -15.90 4.87 13.71
N SER A 458 -14.76 4.32 13.30
CA SER A 458 -14.55 3.95 11.91
C SER A 458 -15.56 2.97 11.34
N LEU A 459 -15.82 1.85 12.05
CA LEU A 459 -16.78 0.85 11.57
C LEU A 459 -18.19 1.42 11.42
N LYS A 460 -18.61 2.33 12.30
CA LYS A 460 -19.91 3.03 12.22
C LYS A 460 -19.95 3.97 11.02
N ASN A 461 -18.88 4.70 10.75
CA ASN A 461 -18.79 5.59 9.60
C ASN A 461 -18.83 4.82 8.28
N ILE A 462 -18.08 3.72 8.19
CA ILE A 462 -18.09 2.81 7.04
C ILE A 462 -19.50 2.23 6.82
N SER A 463 -20.11 1.69 7.88
CA SER A 463 -21.45 1.10 7.82
C SER A 463 -22.50 2.09 7.30
N ARG A 464 -22.51 3.32 7.85
CA ARG A 464 -23.41 4.39 7.40
C ARG A 464 -23.31 4.69 5.90
N GLU A 465 -22.12 4.61 5.33
CA GLU A 465 -21.92 4.86 3.90
C GLU A 465 -22.28 3.65 3.03
N ILE A 466 -22.07 2.43 3.52
CA ILE A 466 -22.48 1.20 2.83
C ILE A 466 -24.00 1.06 2.82
N ASP A 467 -24.67 1.39 3.92
CA ASP A 467 -26.13 1.25 4.08
C ASP A 467 -26.93 2.10 3.08
N LYS A 468 -26.32 3.16 2.51
CA LYS A 468 -26.91 3.95 1.41
C LYS A 468 -27.18 3.14 0.14
N TYR A 469 -26.60 1.95 0.02
CA TYR A 469 -26.74 1.07 -1.14
C TYR A 469 -27.59 -0.18 -0.89
N LEU A 470 -27.91 -0.52 0.37
CA LEU A 470 -28.54 -1.79 0.74
C LEU A 470 -30.05 -1.74 0.72
#